data_AF-A0AAW8ERH4-F1
#
_entry.id   AF-A0AAW8ERH4-F1
#
_cell.length_a   1.000
_cell.length_b   1.000
_cell.length_c   1.000
_cell.angle_alpha   90.00
_cell.angle_beta   90.00
_cell.angle_gamma   90.00
#
_symmetry.space_group_name_H-M   'P 1'
#
loop_
_entity.id
_entity.type
_entity.pdbx_description
1 polymer ?
#
loop_
_entity_poly.entity_id
_entity_poly.type
_entity_poly.pdbx_seq_one_letter_code
_entity_poly.pdbx_strand_id
1 'polypeptide(L)'
;MPRPIRVAASLILLRDGADGMEVLLLRRAEKANDQNSGASVFPGGVVDAHDRRLHLMCKGLDDAAASARLGLPDGGLDYYAAAVRECFEEAGVLFASDAEDRLVELDGLPPSRLESMRHAAEQGTDALLAMCEAQGWRLAMDRLAYFSHWLTPPGMPRRFDTRFFIAQMPPAQAVKPDGRETVAHMWLKPAEAADPRRGLKLMNVTRRTLEELAGFGSAADCMAHARALTRIVLNMPRLADGPAGRRAVNIDEAAYEEIGHLDPDGKGHAHYALEPGLVTRLSARVVRVAGAADSHHGYFVGGEGGHWALIDPLPHGLAQNAAPGQVKWLLWTAAGTQPSAATLDALRSAWPDAAVLWPQPGDTLRLAGATLHVSQAADRGVPVRQFLLAEERMLFTGCAAAPAAHATGEAEWIAPASGFIFRAQR
;
A
#
# COMPACT_ATOMS: atom_id res chain seq x y z
N MET A 1 -10.51 -0.05 -22.77
CA MET A 1 -11.01 -0.60 -21.49
C MET A 1 -9.84 -0.93 -20.59
N PRO A 2 -9.93 -0.74 -19.27
CA PRO A 2 -8.87 -1.17 -18.35
C PRO A 2 -8.64 -2.68 -18.48
N ARG A 3 -7.37 -3.11 -18.45
CA ARG A 3 -7.04 -4.55 -18.46
C ARG A 3 -7.56 -5.19 -17.17
N PRO A 4 -8.06 -6.43 -17.23
CA PRO A 4 -8.49 -7.15 -16.04
C PRO A 4 -7.33 -7.31 -15.06
N ILE A 5 -7.65 -7.25 -13.75
CA ILE A 5 -6.69 -7.57 -12.70
C ILE A 5 -6.38 -9.06 -12.80
N ARG A 6 -5.09 -9.40 -12.87
CA ARG A 6 -4.65 -10.80 -12.92
C ARG A 6 -4.31 -11.28 -11.52
N VAL A 7 -4.83 -12.43 -11.13
CA VAL A 7 -4.44 -13.09 -9.89
C VAL A 7 -3.07 -13.74 -10.06
N ALA A 8 -2.24 -13.68 -9.03
CA ALA A 8 -0.87 -14.13 -9.06
C ALA A 8 -0.45 -14.72 -7.71
N ALA A 9 0.61 -15.53 -7.73
CA ALA A 9 1.23 -16.07 -6.55
C ALA A 9 2.75 -15.92 -6.63
N SER A 10 3.40 -15.70 -5.49
CA SER A 10 4.86 -15.60 -5.42
C SER A 10 5.39 -16.30 -4.18
N LEU A 11 6.57 -16.89 -4.28
CA LEU A 11 7.20 -17.64 -3.20
C LEU A 11 8.48 -16.95 -2.72
N ILE A 12 8.48 -16.54 -1.45
CA ILE A 12 9.64 -16.00 -0.76
C ILE A 12 10.41 -17.19 -0.18
N LEU A 13 11.62 -17.44 -0.68
CA LEU A 13 12.47 -18.51 -0.18
C LEU A 13 13.49 -18.00 0.81
N LEU A 14 13.55 -18.65 1.97
CA LEU A 14 14.45 -18.33 3.06
C LEU A 14 15.46 -19.44 3.30
N ARG A 15 16.67 -19.07 3.70
CA ARG A 15 17.64 -19.99 4.30
C ARG A 15 18.42 -19.29 5.39
N ASP A 16 19.01 -20.05 6.29
CA ASP A 16 19.96 -19.50 7.26
C ASP A 16 21.38 -19.60 6.67
N GLY A 17 22.02 -18.45 6.47
CA GLY A 17 23.41 -18.33 6.07
C GLY A 17 24.35 -18.20 7.28
N ALA A 18 25.65 -18.06 7.02
CA ALA A 18 26.66 -17.96 8.08
C ALA A 18 26.45 -16.76 9.02
N ASP A 19 25.93 -15.65 8.48
CA ASP A 19 25.77 -14.40 9.20
C ASP A 19 24.30 -13.99 9.41
N GLY A 20 23.37 -14.95 9.35
CA GLY A 20 21.94 -14.77 9.59
C GLY A 20 21.03 -15.22 8.45
N MET A 21 19.72 -14.96 8.58
CA MET A 21 18.72 -15.30 7.57
C MET A 21 18.99 -14.57 6.24
N GLU A 22 18.95 -15.34 5.16
CA GLU A 22 19.03 -14.88 3.77
C GLU A 22 17.74 -15.16 3.03
N VAL A 23 17.42 -14.32 2.06
CA VAL A 23 16.29 -14.46 1.16
C VAL A 23 16.76 -14.59 -0.28
N LEU A 24 16.10 -15.46 -1.05
CA LEU A 24 16.36 -15.60 -2.47
C LEU A 24 15.77 -14.44 -3.26
N LEU A 25 16.59 -13.83 -4.10
CA LEU A 25 16.18 -12.87 -5.12
C LEU A 25 16.62 -13.36 -6.50
N LEU A 26 15.70 -13.34 -7.46
CA LEU A 26 15.98 -13.54 -8.87
C LEU A 26 16.11 -12.18 -9.57
N ARG A 27 16.99 -12.08 -10.54
CA ARG A 27 17.11 -10.89 -11.41
C ARG A 27 16.38 -11.14 -12.71
N ARG A 28 15.37 -10.33 -13.00
CA ARG A 28 14.66 -10.38 -14.29
C ARG A 28 15.59 -10.02 -15.44
N ALA A 29 15.41 -10.69 -16.57
CA ALA A 29 16.10 -10.37 -17.82
C ALA A 29 15.85 -8.90 -18.22
N GLU A 30 16.83 -8.30 -18.88
CA GLU A 30 16.66 -6.96 -19.42
C GLU A 30 15.78 -7.01 -20.68
N LYS A 31 14.65 -6.28 -20.68
CA LYS A 31 13.74 -6.16 -21.82
C LYS A 31 13.51 -4.68 -22.13
N ALA A 32 13.77 -4.30 -23.39
CA ALA A 32 13.47 -2.95 -23.85
C ALA A 32 11.97 -2.65 -23.64
N ASN A 33 11.66 -1.44 -23.13
CA ASN A 33 10.31 -0.97 -22.82
C ASN A 33 9.55 -1.70 -21.69
N ASP A 34 10.23 -2.43 -20.80
CA ASP A 34 9.64 -2.92 -19.55
C ASP A 34 10.17 -2.11 -18.34
N GLN A 35 9.28 -1.42 -17.63
CA GLN A 35 9.66 -0.66 -16.42
C GLN A 35 10.24 -1.57 -15.32
N ASN A 36 9.91 -2.87 -15.33
CA ASN A 36 10.43 -3.85 -14.37
C ASN A 36 11.65 -4.63 -14.90
N SER A 37 12.19 -4.24 -16.06
CA SER A 37 13.45 -4.78 -16.62
C SER A 37 14.57 -4.70 -15.58
N GLY A 38 15.32 -5.79 -15.41
CA GLY A 38 16.45 -5.85 -14.48
C GLY A 38 16.10 -5.82 -12.99
N ALA A 39 14.81 -5.82 -12.64
CA ALA A 39 14.37 -5.79 -11.25
C ALA A 39 14.72 -7.09 -10.51
N SER A 40 15.06 -6.97 -9.23
CA SER A 40 15.17 -8.11 -8.32
C SER A 40 13.79 -8.45 -7.76
N VAL A 41 13.41 -9.71 -7.87
CA VAL A 41 12.07 -10.23 -7.56
C VAL A 41 12.15 -11.55 -6.82
N PHE A 42 11.05 -11.94 -6.19
CA PHE A 42 10.83 -13.32 -5.75
C PHE A 42 10.29 -14.14 -6.92
N PRO A 43 10.53 -15.47 -6.97
CA PRO A 43 9.91 -16.31 -7.97
C PRO A 43 8.38 -16.24 -7.89
N GLY A 44 7.71 -16.14 -9.02
CA GLY A 44 6.26 -16.07 -9.04
C GLY A 44 5.66 -15.52 -10.32
N GLY A 45 4.38 -15.80 -10.51
CA GLY A 45 3.67 -15.46 -11.73
C GLY A 45 2.16 -15.54 -11.60
N VAL A 46 1.49 -15.58 -12.74
CA VAL A 46 0.03 -15.56 -12.82
C VAL A 46 -0.50 -16.95 -12.47
N VAL A 47 -1.61 -17.00 -11.72
CA VAL A 47 -2.33 -18.27 -11.50
C VAL A 47 -2.96 -18.69 -12.83
N ASP A 48 -2.59 -19.86 -13.33
CA ASP A 48 -3.12 -20.44 -14.55
C ASP A 48 -4.34 -21.33 -14.25
N ALA A 49 -5.30 -21.41 -15.17
CA ALA A 49 -6.48 -22.25 -14.99
C ALA A 49 -6.12 -23.74 -14.82
N HIS A 50 -5.00 -24.19 -15.38
CA HIS A 50 -4.50 -25.56 -15.25
C HIS A 50 -3.89 -25.82 -13.87
N ASP A 51 -3.56 -24.81 -13.05
CA ASP A 51 -3.04 -24.99 -11.68
C ASP A 51 -4.00 -25.79 -10.80
N ARG A 52 -5.31 -25.72 -11.09
CA ARG A 52 -6.32 -26.57 -10.47
C ARG A 52 -6.09 -28.08 -10.67
N ARG A 53 -5.45 -28.50 -11.77
CA ARG A 53 -5.14 -29.92 -12.00
C ARG A 53 -4.04 -30.43 -11.08
N LEU A 54 -3.15 -29.56 -10.60
CA LEU A 54 -2.09 -29.93 -9.65
C LEU A 54 -2.65 -30.31 -8.28
N HIS A 55 -3.90 -29.98 -7.97
CA HIS A 55 -4.57 -30.40 -6.73
C HIS A 55 -4.48 -31.90 -6.52
N LEU A 56 -4.53 -32.70 -7.60
CA LEU A 56 -4.39 -34.16 -7.56
C LEU A 56 -3.04 -34.62 -6.97
N MET A 57 -2.02 -33.80 -7.09
CA MET A 57 -0.67 -34.06 -6.58
C MET A 57 -0.38 -33.32 -5.27
N CYS A 58 -1.26 -32.42 -4.82
CA CYS A 58 -1.06 -31.66 -3.59
C CYS A 58 -1.20 -32.54 -2.35
N LYS A 59 -0.40 -32.22 -1.33
CA LYS A 59 -0.43 -32.84 -0.01
C LYS A 59 -0.30 -31.77 1.08
N GLY A 60 -0.87 -32.06 2.25
CA GLY A 60 -0.68 -31.26 3.47
C GLY A 60 -1.62 -30.05 3.58
N LEU A 61 -2.31 -29.70 2.49
CA LEU A 61 -3.34 -28.68 2.44
C LEU A 61 -4.36 -29.05 1.36
N ASP A 62 -5.65 -28.98 1.69
CA ASP A 62 -6.74 -29.09 0.71
C ASP A 62 -7.28 -27.71 0.30
N ASP A 63 -8.13 -27.67 -0.72
CA ASP A 63 -8.68 -26.41 -1.23
C ASP A 63 -9.58 -25.69 -0.21
N ALA A 64 -10.30 -26.42 0.63
CA ALA A 64 -11.15 -25.82 1.65
C ALA A 64 -10.31 -25.06 2.69
N ALA A 65 -9.25 -25.68 3.20
CA ALA A 65 -8.33 -25.07 4.14
C ALA A 65 -7.53 -23.91 3.50
N ALA A 66 -7.06 -24.08 2.27
CA ALA A 66 -6.38 -23.02 1.53
C ALA A 66 -7.30 -21.81 1.28
N SER A 67 -8.54 -22.04 0.85
CA SER A 67 -9.54 -20.99 0.60
C SER A 67 -9.89 -20.24 1.88
N ALA A 68 -10.13 -20.97 2.97
CA ALA A 68 -10.35 -20.37 4.30
C ALA A 68 -9.14 -19.52 4.73
N ARG A 69 -7.91 -20.01 4.51
CA ARG A 69 -6.68 -19.28 4.85
C ARG A 69 -6.50 -17.98 4.04
N LEU A 70 -6.91 -17.98 2.77
CA LEU A 70 -6.80 -16.83 1.87
C LEU A 70 -8.01 -15.89 1.92
N GLY A 71 -9.07 -16.25 2.65
CA GLY A 71 -10.33 -15.49 2.70
C GLY A 71 -11.11 -15.57 1.39
N LEU A 72 -11.06 -16.72 0.71
CA LEU A 72 -11.74 -16.98 -0.56
C LEU A 72 -12.89 -18.00 -0.36
N PRO A 73 -13.94 -17.95 -1.18
CA PRO A 73 -15.00 -18.95 -1.15
C PRO A 73 -14.51 -20.34 -1.62
N ASP A 74 -13.67 -20.39 -2.65
CA ASP A 74 -13.04 -21.58 -3.22
C ASP A 74 -11.75 -21.20 -4.00
N GLY A 75 -10.99 -22.20 -4.46
CA GLY A 75 -9.85 -22.00 -5.36
C GLY A 75 -8.60 -21.47 -4.68
N GLY A 76 -8.53 -21.52 -3.35
CA GLY A 76 -7.35 -21.10 -2.61
C GLY A 76 -6.11 -21.95 -2.92
N LEU A 77 -6.28 -23.23 -3.21
CA LEU A 77 -5.16 -24.13 -3.51
C LEU A 77 -4.53 -23.84 -4.88
N ASP A 78 -5.24 -23.15 -5.79
CA ASP A 78 -4.70 -22.69 -7.07
C ASP A 78 -3.50 -21.73 -6.86
N TYR A 79 -3.56 -20.87 -5.83
CA TYR A 79 -2.47 -19.94 -5.50
C TYR A 79 -1.24 -20.66 -4.96
N TYR A 80 -1.43 -21.68 -4.14
CA TYR A 80 -0.32 -22.47 -3.60
C TYR A 80 0.33 -23.30 -4.72
N ALA A 81 -0.47 -23.92 -5.59
CA ALA A 81 0.01 -24.67 -6.75
C ALA A 81 0.79 -23.75 -7.71
N ALA A 82 0.27 -22.56 -8.02
CA ALA A 82 0.95 -21.56 -8.83
C ALA A 82 2.29 -21.14 -8.20
N ALA A 83 2.35 -20.89 -6.90
CA ALA A 83 3.60 -20.53 -6.22
C ALA A 83 4.68 -21.61 -6.33
N VAL A 84 4.30 -22.88 -6.21
CA VAL A 84 5.24 -24.02 -6.36
C VAL A 84 5.67 -24.21 -7.81
N ARG A 85 4.72 -24.12 -8.76
CA ARG A 85 5.00 -24.22 -10.20
C ARG A 85 5.99 -23.14 -10.64
N GLU A 86 5.66 -21.88 -10.37
CA GLU A 86 6.48 -20.73 -10.76
C GLU A 86 7.86 -20.77 -10.08
N CYS A 87 7.94 -21.23 -8.83
CA CYS A 87 9.22 -21.44 -8.16
C CYS A 87 10.07 -22.52 -8.85
N PHE A 88 9.46 -23.59 -9.36
CA PHE A 88 10.20 -24.60 -10.10
C PHE A 88 10.61 -24.12 -11.48
N GLU A 89 9.73 -23.41 -12.18
CA GLU A 89 9.99 -22.83 -13.51
C GLU A 89 11.10 -21.76 -13.46
N GLU A 90 11.00 -20.79 -12.55
CA GLU A 90 11.93 -19.65 -12.52
C GLU A 90 13.21 -19.90 -11.69
N ALA A 91 13.13 -20.68 -10.60
CA ALA A 91 14.27 -20.90 -9.70
C ALA A 91 14.82 -22.33 -9.74
N GLY A 92 14.10 -23.26 -10.36
CA GLY A 92 14.47 -24.67 -10.36
C GLY A 92 14.29 -25.39 -9.03
N VAL A 93 13.53 -24.80 -8.09
CA VAL A 93 13.30 -25.31 -6.73
C VAL A 93 11.89 -25.86 -6.61
N LEU A 94 11.75 -27.12 -6.20
CA LEU A 94 10.48 -27.84 -6.12
C LEU A 94 10.15 -28.25 -4.69
N PHE A 95 8.95 -27.90 -4.23
CA PHE A 95 8.39 -28.39 -2.98
C PHE A 95 7.56 -29.65 -3.25
N ALA A 96 8.23 -30.79 -3.29
CA ALA A 96 7.59 -32.08 -3.43
C ALA A 96 8.17 -33.09 -2.42
N SER A 97 7.39 -34.12 -2.11
CA SER A 97 7.73 -35.24 -1.25
C SER A 97 7.65 -36.55 -2.01
N ASP A 98 8.52 -37.50 -1.65
CA ASP A 98 8.50 -38.88 -2.15
C ASP A 98 7.42 -39.75 -1.45
N ALA A 99 7.39 -41.04 -1.76
CA ALA A 99 6.44 -41.99 -1.16
C ALA A 99 6.65 -42.18 0.36
N GLU A 100 7.86 -41.89 0.86
CA GLU A 100 8.22 -41.93 2.27
C GLU A 100 8.04 -40.59 3.00
N ASP A 101 7.40 -39.61 2.35
CA ASP A 101 7.16 -38.26 2.87
C ASP A 101 8.42 -37.41 3.13
N ARG A 102 9.52 -37.74 2.44
CA ARG A 102 10.75 -36.94 2.49
C ARG A 102 10.72 -35.93 1.35
N LEU A 103 11.17 -34.71 1.63
CA LEU A 103 11.33 -33.71 0.57
C LEU A 103 12.31 -34.22 -0.48
N VAL A 104 11.94 -34.02 -1.75
CA VAL A 104 12.75 -34.51 -2.87
C VAL A 104 14.07 -33.73 -2.95
N GLU A 105 15.14 -34.49 -3.15
CA GLU A 105 16.48 -33.95 -3.39
C GLU A 105 16.71 -33.96 -4.91
N LEU A 106 16.96 -32.80 -5.50
CA LEU A 106 17.11 -32.66 -6.96
C LEU A 106 18.56 -32.67 -7.40
N ASP A 107 19.50 -32.24 -6.54
CA ASP A 107 20.92 -32.17 -6.87
C ASP A 107 21.56 -33.56 -7.04
N GLY A 108 20.92 -34.60 -6.50
CA GLY A 108 21.32 -36.00 -6.70
C GLY A 108 20.91 -36.60 -8.05
N LEU A 109 20.06 -35.91 -8.82
CA LEU A 109 19.63 -36.38 -10.14
C LEU A 109 20.72 -36.10 -11.20
N PRO A 110 20.81 -36.93 -12.25
CA PRO A 110 21.69 -36.63 -13.38
C PRO A 110 21.40 -35.22 -13.94
N PRO A 111 22.42 -34.38 -14.20
CA PRO A 111 22.21 -33.00 -14.65
C PRO A 111 21.29 -32.88 -15.88
N SER A 112 21.43 -33.79 -16.84
CA SER A 112 20.58 -33.84 -18.04
C SER A 112 19.11 -34.14 -17.73
N ARG A 113 18.85 -34.96 -16.70
CA ARG A 113 17.50 -35.28 -16.24
C ARG A 113 16.86 -34.07 -15.55
N LEU A 114 17.60 -33.41 -14.66
CA LEU A 114 17.14 -32.22 -13.98
C LEU A 114 16.85 -31.08 -14.98
N GLU A 115 17.71 -30.90 -15.97
CA GLU A 115 17.50 -29.93 -17.04
C GLU A 115 16.29 -30.27 -17.91
N SER A 116 16.08 -31.55 -18.25
CA SER A 116 14.88 -31.99 -18.97
C SER A 116 13.61 -31.75 -18.17
N MET A 117 13.62 -32.02 -16.86
CA MET A 117 12.47 -31.80 -15.97
C MET A 117 12.12 -30.31 -15.85
N ARG A 118 13.13 -29.45 -15.71
CA ARG A 118 12.94 -27.99 -15.67
C ARG A 118 12.40 -27.48 -17.00
N HIS A 119 12.98 -27.91 -18.11
CA HIS A 119 12.50 -27.52 -19.44
C HIS A 119 11.08 -28.03 -19.74
N ALA A 120 10.72 -29.21 -19.21
CA ALA A 120 9.36 -29.71 -19.29
C ALA A 120 8.42 -28.86 -18.44
N ALA A 121 8.78 -28.48 -17.21
CA ALA A 121 7.95 -27.61 -16.39
C ALA A 121 7.75 -26.22 -17.01
N GLU A 122 8.72 -25.67 -17.75
CA GLU A 122 8.52 -24.45 -18.55
C GLU A 122 7.39 -24.58 -19.60
N GLN A 123 6.99 -25.81 -19.98
CA GLN A 123 5.84 -26.04 -20.86
C GLN A 123 4.49 -25.90 -20.12
N GLY A 124 4.53 -25.58 -18.83
CA GLY A 124 3.40 -25.27 -17.99
C GLY A 124 2.92 -26.42 -17.12
N THR A 125 1.76 -26.21 -16.50
CA THR A 125 1.21 -27.03 -15.43
C THR A 125 1.08 -28.52 -15.75
N ASP A 126 0.67 -28.87 -16.96
CA ASP A 126 0.44 -30.26 -17.36
C ASP A 126 1.72 -31.10 -17.35
N ALA A 127 2.85 -30.50 -17.68
CA ALA A 127 4.14 -31.18 -17.65
C ALA A 127 4.60 -31.42 -16.21
N LEU A 128 4.37 -30.45 -15.31
CA LEU A 128 4.66 -30.62 -13.89
C LEU A 128 3.80 -31.73 -13.26
N LEU A 129 2.52 -31.79 -13.64
CA LEU A 129 1.61 -32.86 -13.24
C LEU A 129 2.14 -34.23 -13.66
N ALA A 130 2.42 -34.40 -14.95
CA ALA A 130 2.93 -35.66 -15.51
C ALA A 130 4.27 -36.07 -14.88
N MET A 131 5.13 -35.10 -14.58
CA MET A 131 6.38 -35.35 -13.85
C MET A 131 6.11 -35.89 -12.44
N CYS A 132 5.20 -35.28 -11.69
CA CYS A 132 4.84 -35.75 -10.36
C CYS A 132 4.24 -37.16 -10.38
N GLU A 133 3.36 -37.44 -11.35
CA GLU A 133 2.78 -38.78 -11.55
C GLU A 133 3.87 -39.82 -11.86
N ALA A 134 4.77 -39.52 -12.80
CA ALA A 134 5.83 -40.45 -13.21
C ALA A 134 6.85 -40.73 -12.11
N GLN A 135 7.08 -39.78 -11.19
CA GLN A 135 8.01 -39.93 -10.07
C GLN A 135 7.33 -40.41 -8.77
N GLY A 136 5.99 -40.51 -8.74
CA GLY A 136 5.25 -40.78 -7.51
C GLY A 136 5.39 -39.65 -6.48
N TRP A 137 5.63 -38.42 -6.94
CA TRP A 137 5.82 -37.25 -6.08
C TRP A 137 4.49 -36.60 -5.69
N ARG A 138 4.51 -35.93 -4.53
CA ARG A 138 3.39 -35.13 -4.02
C ARG A 138 3.88 -33.73 -3.65
N LEU A 139 3.24 -32.70 -4.20
CA LEU A 139 3.58 -31.31 -3.95
C LEU A 139 3.22 -30.94 -2.49
N ALA A 140 4.22 -30.51 -1.72
CA ALA A 140 4.13 -30.36 -0.25
C ALA A 140 3.66 -28.96 0.15
N MET A 141 2.35 -28.73 0.10
CA MET A 141 1.73 -27.42 0.32
C MET A 141 1.82 -26.93 1.78
N ASP A 142 1.95 -27.87 2.73
CA ASP A 142 2.17 -27.62 4.16
C ASP A 142 3.53 -26.96 4.48
N ARG A 143 4.45 -26.97 3.50
CA ARG A 143 5.76 -26.30 3.60
C ARG A 143 5.68 -24.80 3.32
N LEU A 144 4.59 -24.34 2.71
CA LEU A 144 4.35 -22.93 2.41
C LEU A 144 3.49 -22.31 3.51
N ALA A 145 3.86 -21.12 3.97
CA ALA A 145 3.04 -20.30 4.84
C ALA A 145 2.56 -19.05 4.10
N TYR A 146 1.26 -18.74 4.20
CA TYR A 146 0.73 -17.51 3.62
C TYR A 146 1.23 -16.30 4.41
N PHE A 147 1.83 -15.32 3.72
CA PHE A 147 2.62 -14.24 4.34
C PHE A 147 2.03 -12.85 4.09
N SER A 148 1.81 -12.47 2.82
CA SER A 148 1.30 -11.12 2.50
C SER A 148 0.39 -11.10 1.27
N HIS A 149 -0.42 -10.03 1.16
CA HIS A 149 -1.36 -9.80 0.06
C HIS A 149 -1.11 -8.43 -0.55
N TRP A 150 -0.85 -8.37 -1.85
CA TRP A 150 -0.62 -7.10 -2.54
C TRP A 150 -1.50 -6.96 -3.76
N LEU A 151 -2.10 -5.78 -3.93
CA LEU A 151 -2.79 -5.40 -5.15
C LEU A 151 -2.07 -4.20 -5.77
N THR A 152 -1.69 -4.35 -7.04
CA THR A 152 -1.07 -3.24 -7.78
C THR A 152 -1.98 -2.00 -7.75
N PRO A 153 -1.44 -0.81 -7.45
CA PRO A 153 -2.22 0.43 -7.37
C PRO A 153 -3.09 0.67 -8.60
N PRO A 154 -4.24 1.35 -8.44
CA PRO A 154 -4.98 1.90 -9.57
C PRO A 154 -4.09 2.92 -10.33
N GLY A 155 -4.39 3.15 -11.61
CA GLY A 155 -3.56 3.98 -12.50
C GLY A 155 -2.40 3.26 -13.20
N MET A 156 -2.04 2.04 -12.77
CA MET A 156 -1.05 1.22 -13.47
C MET A 156 -1.63 0.49 -14.68
N PRO A 157 -0.90 0.39 -15.81
CA PRO A 157 -1.40 -0.25 -17.03
C PRO A 157 -1.57 -1.77 -16.91
N ARG A 158 -0.81 -2.40 -16.01
CA ARG A 158 -0.90 -3.83 -15.66
C ARG A 158 -1.08 -3.92 -14.16
N ARG A 159 -2.12 -4.63 -13.72
CA ARG A 159 -2.44 -4.81 -12.30
C ARG A 159 -2.49 -6.28 -11.95
N PHE A 160 -1.91 -6.61 -10.80
CA PHE A 160 -1.86 -7.94 -10.24
C PHE A 160 -2.40 -7.93 -8.81
N ASP A 161 -3.21 -8.94 -8.50
CA ASP A 161 -3.62 -9.32 -7.16
C ASP A 161 -2.77 -10.52 -6.74
N THR A 162 -1.68 -10.26 -6.02
CA THR A 162 -0.63 -11.23 -5.74
C THR A 162 -0.68 -11.69 -4.28
N ARG A 163 -0.72 -13.01 -4.09
CA ARG A 163 -0.58 -13.67 -2.80
C ARG A 163 0.86 -14.15 -2.63
N PHE A 164 1.51 -13.71 -1.57
CA PHE A 164 2.88 -14.10 -1.25
C PHE A 164 2.86 -15.20 -0.20
N PHE A 165 3.57 -16.27 -0.52
CA PHE A 165 3.87 -17.37 0.38
C PHE A 165 5.34 -17.31 0.78
N ILE A 166 5.66 -17.91 1.91
CA ILE A 166 7.03 -18.03 2.40
C ILE A 166 7.33 -19.49 2.73
N ALA A 167 8.55 -19.91 2.42
CA ALA A 167 9.02 -21.26 2.70
C ALA A 167 10.52 -21.27 2.99
N GLN A 168 10.95 -22.23 3.80
CA GLN A 168 12.36 -22.54 3.99
C GLN A 168 12.85 -23.34 2.78
N MET A 169 14.06 -23.04 2.31
CA MET A 169 14.71 -23.72 1.20
C MET A 169 14.76 -25.24 1.46
N PRO A 170 14.26 -26.09 0.54
CA PRO A 170 14.38 -27.53 0.67
C PRO A 170 15.85 -27.97 0.59
N PRO A 171 16.23 -29.07 1.28
CA PRO A 171 17.59 -29.58 1.23
C PRO A 171 17.96 -30.08 -0.18
N ALA A 172 19.26 -30.03 -0.50
CA ALA A 172 19.83 -30.62 -1.72
C ALA A 172 19.12 -30.22 -3.03
N GLN A 173 18.84 -28.91 -3.15
CA GLN A 173 18.41 -28.29 -4.41
C GLN A 173 19.21 -27.01 -4.67
N ALA A 174 19.87 -26.93 -5.81
CA ALA A 174 20.56 -25.73 -6.28
C ALA A 174 19.61 -24.83 -7.08
N VAL A 175 19.61 -23.54 -6.72
CA VAL A 175 18.87 -22.52 -7.47
C VAL A 175 19.52 -22.32 -8.85
N LYS A 176 18.72 -22.45 -9.90
CA LYS A 176 19.13 -22.19 -11.28
C LYS A 176 18.03 -21.39 -11.97
N PRO A 177 18.27 -20.10 -12.27
CA PRO A 177 17.39 -19.30 -13.11
C PRO A 177 17.15 -19.96 -14.47
N ASP A 178 15.97 -19.73 -15.05
CA ASP A 178 15.57 -20.23 -16.37
C ASP A 178 16.43 -19.67 -17.54
N GLY A 179 17.17 -18.58 -17.29
CA GLY A 179 18.01 -17.91 -18.27
C GLY A 179 17.24 -17.09 -19.31
N ARG A 180 15.90 -16.98 -19.18
CA ARG A 180 15.01 -16.30 -20.13
C ARG A 180 14.23 -15.19 -19.46
N GLU A 181 13.43 -15.53 -18.45
CA GLU A 181 12.70 -14.56 -17.63
C GLU A 181 13.58 -14.02 -16.52
N THR A 182 14.41 -14.89 -15.93
CA THR A 182 15.36 -14.59 -14.88
C THR A 182 16.76 -15.06 -15.26
N VAL A 183 17.75 -14.21 -15.07
CA VAL A 183 19.11 -14.43 -15.61
C VAL A 183 20.17 -14.62 -14.53
N ALA A 184 19.84 -14.30 -13.28
CA ALA A 184 20.72 -14.47 -12.14
C ALA A 184 19.90 -14.67 -10.87
N HIS A 185 20.53 -15.23 -9.85
CA HIS A 185 19.97 -15.31 -8.51
C HIS A 185 20.98 -14.80 -7.48
N MET A 186 20.48 -14.39 -6.32
CA MET A 186 21.28 -13.92 -5.20
C MET A 186 20.62 -14.38 -3.91
N TRP A 187 21.43 -14.84 -2.97
CA TRP A 187 21.04 -14.97 -1.57
C TRP A 187 21.62 -13.79 -0.82
N LEU A 188 20.76 -13.02 -0.15
CA LEU A 188 21.17 -11.82 0.57
C LEU A 188 20.40 -11.73 1.88
N LYS A 189 21.01 -11.11 2.90
CA LYS A 189 20.24 -10.68 4.06
C LYS A 189 19.18 -9.67 3.63
N PRO A 190 17.94 -9.72 4.17
CA PRO A 190 16.89 -8.80 3.76
C PRO A 190 17.28 -7.32 3.89
N ALA A 191 17.96 -6.94 4.98
CA ALA A 191 18.44 -5.58 5.20
C ALA A 191 19.48 -5.13 4.14
N GLU A 192 20.39 -6.02 3.73
CA GLU A 192 21.38 -5.72 2.69
C GLU A 192 20.74 -5.59 1.31
N ALA A 193 19.73 -6.42 1.03
CA ALA A 193 18.99 -6.36 -0.23
C ALA A 193 18.18 -5.07 -0.33
N ALA A 194 17.59 -4.60 0.78
CA ALA A 194 16.81 -3.36 0.81
C ALA A 194 17.68 -2.09 0.75
N ASP A 195 18.97 -2.16 1.11
CA ASP A 195 19.86 -0.99 1.14
C ASP A 195 20.00 -0.34 -0.25
N PRO A 196 19.62 0.94 -0.42
CA PRO A 196 19.78 1.66 -1.68
C PRO A 196 21.21 1.68 -2.21
N ARG A 197 22.23 1.63 -1.33
CA ARG A 197 23.65 1.61 -1.72
C ARG A 197 24.04 0.35 -2.48
N ARG A 198 23.26 -0.73 -2.38
CA ARG A 198 23.47 -1.97 -3.13
C ARG A 198 23.12 -1.80 -4.62
N GLY A 199 22.32 -0.80 -4.97
CA GLY A 199 21.92 -0.51 -6.35
C GLY A 199 20.95 -1.53 -6.94
N LEU A 200 20.28 -2.35 -6.11
CA LEU A 200 19.24 -3.26 -6.59
C LEU A 200 18.00 -2.47 -7.02
N LYS A 201 17.53 -2.75 -8.23
CA LYS A 201 16.23 -2.25 -8.70
C LYS A 201 15.13 -3.09 -8.06
N LEU A 202 14.46 -2.50 -7.06
CA LEU A 202 13.39 -3.16 -6.31
C LEU A 202 12.04 -2.51 -6.61
N MET A 203 11.03 -3.33 -6.86
CA MET A 203 9.63 -2.88 -6.84
C MET A 203 9.22 -2.55 -5.40
N ASN A 204 8.21 -1.70 -5.21
CA ASN A 204 7.73 -1.31 -3.88
C ASN A 204 7.37 -2.53 -3.02
N VAL A 205 6.64 -3.51 -3.60
CA VAL A 205 6.29 -4.75 -2.90
C VAL A 205 7.52 -5.52 -2.43
N THR A 206 8.54 -5.70 -3.28
CA THR A 206 9.79 -6.38 -2.93
C THR A 206 10.51 -5.65 -1.82
N ARG A 207 10.67 -4.32 -1.94
CA ARG A 207 11.32 -3.49 -0.93
C ARG A 207 10.63 -3.59 0.44
N ARG A 208 9.31 -3.42 0.49
CA ARG A 208 8.54 -3.48 1.74
C ARG A 208 8.56 -4.86 2.37
N THR A 209 8.53 -5.91 1.54
CA THR A 209 8.69 -7.29 2.01
C THR A 209 10.08 -7.50 2.62
N LEU A 210 11.15 -7.00 1.98
CA LEU A 210 12.52 -7.11 2.51
C LEU A 210 12.69 -6.33 3.82
N GLU A 211 12.09 -5.15 3.95
CA GLU A 211 12.07 -4.36 5.19
C GLU A 211 11.37 -5.10 6.33
N GLU A 212 10.24 -5.76 6.06
CA GLU A 212 9.55 -6.62 7.03
C GLU A 212 10.40 -7.84 7.42
N LEU A 213 10.98 -8.53 6.43
CA LEU A 213 11.84 -9.70 6.66
C LEU A 213 13.12 -9.37 7.44
N ALA A 214 13.62 -8.12 7.36
CA ALA A 214 14.79 -7.69 8.10
C ALA A 214 14.60 -7.69 9.63
N GLY A 215 13.35 -7.78 10.10
CA GLY A 215 13.02 -7.92 11.51
C GLY A 215 13.25 -9.31 12.11
N PHE A 216 13.55 -10.33 11.30
CA PHE A 216 13.71 -11.71 11.76
C PHE A 216 15.18 -12.16 11.78
N GLY A 217 15.55 -12.92 12.82
CA GLY A 217 16.91 -13.44 13.00
C GLY A 217 17.18 -14.76 12.27
N SER A 218 16.16 -15.58 12.03
CA SER A 218 16.26 -16.89 11.39
C SER A 218 15.06 -17.20 10.48
N ALA A 219 15.26 -18.12 9.53
CA ALA A 219 14.20 -18.63 8.68
C ALA A 219 13.08 -19.29 9.49
N ALA A 220 13.43 -19.99 10.57
CA ALA A 220 12.47 -20.64 11.46
C ALA A 220 11.56 -19.62 12.17
N ASP A 221 12.12 -18.53 12.69
CA ASP A 221 11.33 -17.47 13.36
C ASP A 221 10.36 -16.80 12.38
N CYS A 222 10.82 -16.52 11.16
CA CYS A 222 9.99 -15.93 10.11
C CYS A 222 8.85 -16.87 9.69
N MET A 223 9.14 -18.17 9.52
CA MET A 223 8.13 -19.19 9.24
C MET A 223 7.10 -19.32 10.37
N ALA A 224 7.55 -19.27 11.63
CA ALA A 224 6.66 -19.31 12.79
C ALA A 224 5.74 -18.09 12.83
N HIS A 225 6.27 -16.90 12.57
CA HIS A 225 5.49 -15.66 12.45
C HIS A 225 4.43 -15.77 11.36
N ALA A 226 4.82 -16.17 10.14
CA ALA A 226 3.90 -16.30 9.01
C ALA A 226 2.73 -17.26 9.29
N ARG A 227 3.01 -18.38 9.98
CA ARG A 227 1.98 -19.35 10.40
C ARG A 227 1.05 -18.82 11.49
N ALA A 228 1.54 -17.92 12.34
CA ALA A 228 0.77 -17.33 13.44
C ALA A 228 -0.14 -16.17 13.00
N LEU A 229 0.08 -15.57 11.82
CA LEU A 229 -0.76 -14.50 11.30
C LEU A 229 -2.21 -14.95 11.19
N THR A 230 -3.13 -14.35 11.94
CA THR A 230 -4.57 -14.67 11.86
C THR A 230 -5.31 -13.88 10.79
N ARG A 231 -4.78 -12.70 10.43
CA ARG A 231 -5.31 -11.84 9.38
C ARG A 231 -4.17 -11.28 8.55
N ILE A 232 -4.30 -11.35 7.23
CA ILE A 232 -3.40 -10.70 6.28
C ILE A 232 -4.18 -9.61 5.57
N VAL A 233 -3.73 -8.37 5.71
CA VAL A 233 -4.38 -7.20 5.13
C VAL A 233 -3.97 -7.08 3.67
N LEU A 234 -4.93 -6.72 2.80
CA LEU A 234 -4.63 -6.36 1.43
C LEU A 234 -3.83 -5.05 1.39
N ASN A 235 -2.56 -5.13 1.01
CA ASN A 235 -1.72 -3.99 0.74
C ASN A 235 -1.96 -3.50 -0.69
N MET A 236 -2.76 -2.44 -0.82
CA MET A 236 -2.93 -1.73 -2.09
C MET A 236 -2.37 -0.31 -1.94
N PRO A 237 -1.11 -0.06 -2.35
CA PRO A 237 -0.57 1.28 -2.41
C PRO A 237 -1.42 2.18 -3.30
N ARG A 238 -1.21 3.49 -3.18
CA ARG A 238 -1.78 4.50 -4.08
C ARG A 238 -0.65 5.23 -4.80
N LEU A 239 -0.90 5.77 -5.99
CA LEU A 239 0.09 6.57 -6.70
C LEU A 239 -0.15 8.04 -6.43
N ALA A 240 0.89 8.78 -6.11
CA ALA A 240 0.81 10.22 -5.90
C ALA A 240 2.09 10.93 -6.35
N ASP A 241 1.94 12.21 -6.69
CA ASP A 241 3.03 13.09 -7.08
C ASP A 241 3.59 13.87 -5.89
N GLY A 242 4.80 14.40 -6.04
CA GLY A 242 5.47 15.18 -5.00
C GLY A 242 6.90 15.55 -5.41
N PRO A 243 7.69 16.12 -4.49
CA PRO A 243 8.99 16.72 -4.80
C PRO A 243 10.01 15.77 -5.45
N ALA A 244 9.96 14.48 -5.11
CA ALA A 244 10.84 13.46 -5.68
C ALA A 244 10.24 12.75 -6.91
N GLY A 245 9.18 13.32 -7.50
CA GLY A 245 8.40 12.72 -8.57
C GLY A 245 7.39 11.70 -8.07
N ARG A 246 6.70 11.05 -9.02
CA ARG A 246 5.60 10.11 -8.77
C ARG A 246 6.08 8.84 -8.09
N ARG A 247 5.41 8.41 -7.02
CA ARG A 247 5.73 7.15 -6.31
C ARG A 247 4.50 6.44 -5.77
N ALA A 248 4.70 5.20 -5.33
CA ALA A 248 3.74 4.48 -4.50
C ALA A 248 3.73 5.07 -3.08
N VAL A 249 2.54 5.19 -2.51
CA VAL A 249 2.24 5.58 -1.12
C VAL A 249 1.56 4.41 -0.45
N ASN A 250 2.16 3.92 0.63
CA ASN A 250 1.72 2.74 1.36
C ASN A 250 0.65 3.08 2.41
N ILE A 251 -0.07 2.05 2.87
CA ILE A 251 -1.24 2.18 3.76
C ILE A 251 -0.92 2.84 5.12
N ASP A 252 0.32 2.73 5.56
CA ASP A 252 0.85 3.28 6.80
C ASP A 252 1.29 4.75 6.67
N GLU A 253 1.35 5.30 5.46
CA GLU A 253 1.76 6.68 5.23
C GLU A 253 0.58 7.66 5.45
N ALA A 254 0.86 8.82 6.08
CA ALA A 254 -0.16 9.81 6.43
C ALA A 254 -0.99 10.30 5.23
N ALA A 255 -0.37 10.42 4.05
CA ALA A 255 -1.05 10.87 2.83
C ALA A 255 -2.02 9.83 2.26
N TYR A 256 -1.93 8.56 2.68
CA TYR A 256 -2.61 7.45 2.04
C TYR A 256 -4.10 7.71 1.90
N GLU A 257 -4.79 8.05 3.00
CA GLU A 257 -6.24 8.21 3.03
C GLU A 257 -6.73 9.34 2.13
N GLU A 258 -6.11 10.53 2.25
CA GLU A 258 -6.40 11.68 1.38
C GLU A 258 -6.20 11.31 -0.09
N ILE A 259 -5.10 10.64 -0.45
CA ILE A 259 -4.81 10.32 -1.86
C ILE A 259 -5.94 9.54 -2.52
N GLY A 260 -6.54 8.55 -1.86
CA GLY A 260 -7.63 7.79 -2.48
C GLY A 260 -9.01 8.37 -2.20
N HIS A 261 -9.12 9.42 -1.39
CA HIS A 261 -10.27 10.32 -1.46
C HIS A 261 -10.23 11.16 -2.73
N LEU A 262 -9.05 11.73 -3.05
CA LEU A 262 -8.87 12.63 -4.19
C LEU A 262 -8.73 11.91 -5.54
N ASP A 263 -8.06 10.77 -5.54
CA ASP A 263 -7.69 10.03 -6.74
C ASP A 263 -7.88 8.51 -6.56
N PRO A 264 -9.13 8.05 -6.38
CA PRO A 264 -9.42 6.62 -6.19
C PRO A 264 -9.00 5.75 -7.40
N ASP A 265 -8.89 6.35 -8.58
CA ASP A 265 -8.52 5.68 -9.83
C ASP A 265 -7.02 5.77 -10.16
N GLY A 266 -6.22 6.51 -9.39
CA GLY A 266 -4.79 6.69 -9.62
C GLY A 266 -4.43 7.44 -10.92
N LYS A 267 -5.26 8.38 -11.36
CA LYS A 267 -5.08 9.16 -12.60
C LYS A 267 -4.03 10.27 -12.50
N GLY A 268 -3.53 10.59 -11.30
CA GLY A 268 -2.42 11.53 -11.05
C GLY A 268 -2.87 12.91 -10.59
N HIS A 269 -3.77 12.99 -9.60
CA HIS A 269 -4.27 14.27 -9.07
C HIS A 269 -3.96 14.51 -7.59
N ALA A 270 -3.33 13.54 -6.93
CA ALA A 270 -3.05 13.58 -5.51
C ALA A 270 -1.56 13.72 -5.21
N HIS A 271 -1.26 14.30 -4.04
CA HIS A 271 0.10 14.58 -3.60
C HIS A 271 0.46 13.80 -2.33
N TYR A 272 1.70 13.32 -2.22
CA TYR A 272 2.19 12.67 -0.99
C TYR A 272 2.96 13.60 -0.05
N ALA A 273 3.16 14.86 -0.44
CA ALA A 273 3.81 15.88 0.38
C ALA A 273 3.00 17.18 0.32
N LEU A 274 2.95 17.89 1.44
CA LEU A 274 2.28 19.19 1.57
C LEU A 274 3.34 20.29 1.56
N GLU A 275 3.65 20.82 0.38
CA GLU A 275 4.55 21.96 0.24
C GLU A 275 3.83 23.25 0.64
N PRO A 276 4.52 24.22 1.27
CA PRO A 276 3.89 25.49 1.65
C PRO A 276 3.27 26.19 0.44
N GLY A 277 1.99 26.57 0.55
CA GLY A 277 1.21 27.17 -0.54
C GLY A 277 0.57 26.16 -1.50
N LEU A 278 0.77 24.85 -1.32
CA LEU A 278 0.09 23.84 -2.13
C LEU A 278 -1.43 23.98 -1.96
N VAL A 279 -2.10 24.30 -3.06
CA VAL A 279 -3.56 24.39 -3.13
C VAL A 279 -4.12 23.03 -3.51
N THR A 280 -4.89 22.42 -2.63
CA THR A 280 -5.53 21.12 -2.85
C THR A 280 -7.04 21.27 -2.77
N ARG A 281 -7.74 20.98 -3.86
CA ARG A 281 -9.20 20.84 -3.82
C ARG A 281 -9.53 19.49 -3.21
N LEU A 282 -9.98 19.50 -1.96
CA LEU A 282 -10.32 18.29 -1.22
C LEU A 282 -11.69 17.74 -1.62
N SER A 283 -12.60 18.63 -2.01
CA SER A 283 -13.95 18.28 -2.48
C SER A 283 -14.54 19.40 -3.34
N ALA A 284 -15.82 19.28 -3.71
CA ALA A 284 -16.54 20.40 -4.32
C ALA A 284 -16.62 21.63 -3.39
N ARG A 285 -16.62 21.41 -2.07
CA ARG A 285 -16.85 22.44 -1.04
C ARG A 285 -15.64 22.84 -0.24
N VAL A 286 -14.51 22.13 -0.37
CA VAL A 286 -13.34 22.35 0.46
C VAL A 286 -12.09 22.48 -0.40
N VAL A 287 -11.36 23.58 -0.22
CA VAL A 287 -10.03 23.79 -0.79
C VAL A 287 -9.06 24.12 0.35
N ARG A 288 -8.00 23.32 0.48
CA ARG A 288 -6.90 23.55 1.42
C ARG A 288 -5.80 24.35 0.75
N VAL A 289 -5.21 25.28 1.48
CA VAL A 289 -3.90 25.86 1.20
C VAL A 289 -2.95 25.38 2.31
N ALA A 290 -1.94 24.60 1.94
CA ALA A 290 -0.98 24.07 2.90
C ALA A 290 -0.11 25.20 3.49
N GLY A 291 0.05 25.17 4.81
CA GLY A 291 0.99 26.05 5.52
C GLY A 291 2.42 25.53 5.50
N ALA A 292 3.34 26.29 6.08
CA ALA A 292 4.67 25.80 6.42
C ALA A 292 4.62 24.67 7.47
N ALA A 293 5.72 23.92 7.64
CA ALA A 293 5.78 22.76 8.52
C ALA A 293 5.43 23.06 9.99
N ASP A 294 5.66 24.29 10.44
CA ASP A 294 5.38 24.83 11.77
C ASP A 294 4.12 25.72 11.82
N SER A 295 3.32 25.71 10.75
CA SER A 295 2.14 26.56 10.58
C SER A 295 0.88 25.73 10.34
N HIS A 296 -0.27 26.36 10.56
CA HIS A 296 -1.57 25.79 10.22
C HIS A 296 -1.87 25.85 8.72
N HIS A 297 -2.86 25.10 8.26
CA HIS A 297 -3.46 25.13 6.95
C HIS A 297 -4.61 26.13 6.90
N GLY A 298 -4.81 26.77 5.74
CA GLY A 298 -6.02 27.53 5.47
C GLY A 298 -7.04 26.68 4.71
N TYR A 299 -8.31 26.76 5.09
CA TYR A 299 -9.38 26.01 4.43
C TYR A 299 -10.47 26.95 3.91
N PHE A 300 -10.63 27.01 2.59
CA PHE A 300 -11.81 27.60 1.98
C PHE A 300 -12.95 26.59 2.03
N VAL A 301 -14.07 26.99 2.64
CA VAL A 301 -15.29 26.18 2.76
C VAL A 301 -16.48 26.93 2.19
N GLY A 302 -17.18 26.35 1.23
CA GLY A 302 -18.28 27.02 0.52
C GLY A 302 -18.96 26.10 -0.49
N GLY A 303 -19.89 26.65 -1.29
CA GLY A 303 -20.55 25.92 -2.39
C GLY A 303 -20.02 26.34 -3.76
N GLU A 304 -20.17 25.46 -4.77
CA GLU A 304 -19.83 25.78 -6.15
C GLU A 304 -20.60 27.03 -6.66
N GLY A 305 -19.88 27.92 -7.35
CA GLY A 305 -20.44 29.15 -7.93
C GLY A 305 -20.83 30.25 -6.92
N GLY A 306 -20.52 30.08 -5.62
CA GLY A 306 -21.04 30.91 -4.55
C GLY A 306 -20.02 31.59 -3.63
N HIS A 307 -20.45 31.80 -2.38
CA HIS A 307 -19.69 32.43 -1.30
C HIS A 307 -18.89 31.42 -0.47
N TRP A 308 -17.72 31.84 0.00
CA TRP A 308 -16.78 31.00 0.75
C TRP A 308 -16.45 31.60 2.12
N ALA A 309 -16.26 30.75 3.12
CA ALA A 309 -15.53 31.08 4.35
C ALA A 309 -14.07 30.64 4.20
N LEU A 310 -13.15 31.39 4.80
CA LEU A 310 -11.77 30.96 5.01
C LEU A 310 -11.55 30.69 6.49
N ILE A 311 -11.35 29.42 6.84
CA ILE A 311 -11.00 28.95 8.17
C ILE A 311 -9.47 28.95 8.30
N ASP A 312 -8.98 29.51 9.40
CA ASP A 312 -7.56 29.66 9.73
C ASP A 312 -6.74 30.29 8.59
N PRO A 313 -7.00 31.56 8.22
CA PRO A 313 -6.27 32.24 7.16
C PRO A 313 -4.74 32.17 7.35
N LEU A 314 -4.04 31.88 6.26
CA LEU A 314 -2.58 31.97 6.18
C LEU A 314 -2.12 33.42 5.92
N PRO A 315 -0.84 33.75 6.19
CA PRO A 315 -0.27 35.05 5.82
C PRO A 315 -0.49 35.41 4.35
N HIS A 316 -0.58 36.72 4.09
CA HIS A 316 -0.82 37.27 2.75
C HIS A 316 0.23 36.77 1.74
N GLY A 317 -0.24 36.35 0.55
CA GLY A 317 0.59 35.82 -0.55
C GLY A 317 0.40 34.32 -0.82
N LEU A 318 0.24 33.49 0.21
CA LEU A 318 0.07 32.04 0.04
C LEU A 318 -1.37 31.65 -0.34
N ALA A 319 -2.37 32.36 0.18
CA ALA A 319 -3.78 31.99 0.02
C ALA A 319 -4.58 32.91 -0.92
N GLN A 320 -4.03 34.07 -1.30
CA GLN A 320 -4.80 35.12 -1.98
C GLN A 320 -5.41 34.65 -3.32
N ASN A 321 -4.62 33.91 -4.11
CA ASN A 321 -5.05 33.41 -5.43
C ASN A 321 -5.71 32.02 -5.37
N ALA A 322 -5.85 31.44 -4.18
CA ALA A 322 -6.41 30.11 -3.99
C ALA A 322 -7.93 30.11 -3.74
N ALA A 323 -8.52 31.29 -3.46
CA ALA A 323 -9.94 31.44 -3.19
C ALA A 323 -10.78 31.02 -4.41
N PRO A 324 -11.70 30.04 -4.29
CA PRO A 324 -12.48 29.57 -5.43
C PRO A 324 -13.60 30.52 -5.87
N GLY A 325 -13.88 31.56 -5.07
CA GLY A 325 -14.96 32.52 -5.28
C GLY A 325 -14.90 33.63 -4.23
N GLN A 326 -15.99 34.39 -4.07
CA GLN A 326 -16.01 35.51 -3.13
C GLN A 326 -15.95 35.01 -1.68
N VAL A 327 -14.91 35.43 -0.96
CA VAL A 327 -14.77 35.16 0.48
C VAL A 327 -15.68 36.11 1.25
N LYS A 328 -16.65 35.57 1.99
CA LYS A 328 -17.57 36.33 2.84
C LYS A 328 -17.15 36.35 4.29
N TRP A 329 -16.54 35.27 4.78
CA TRP A 329 -16.21 35.13 6.20
C TRP A 329 -14.77 34.68 6.42
N LEU A 330 -14.14 35.27 7.43
CA LEU A 330 -12.86 34.84 7.97
C LEU A 330 -13.11 34.23 9.36
N LEU A 331 -12.67 33.00 9.57
CA LEU A 331 -12.92 32.18 10.75
C LEU A 331 -11.61 31.65 11.32
N TRP A 332 -11.58 31.38 12.63
CA TRP A 332 -10.41 30.80 13.32
C TRP A 332 -10.83 29.65 14.22
N THR A 333 -10.02 28.61 14.29
CA THR A 333 -10.17 27.50 15.23
C THR A 333 -9.58 27.83 16.60
N ALA A 334 -8.50 28.61 16.68
CA ALA A 334 -7.95 29.07 17.96
C ALA A 334 -8.99 29.90 18.74
N ALA A 335 -9.42 29.46 19.93
CA ALA A 335 -10.37 30.21 20.75
C ALA A 335 -9.62 31.18 21.67
N GLY A 336 -9.88 32.48 21.55
CA GLY A 336 -9.38 33.51 22.48
C GLY A 336 -8.16 34.30 22.05
N THR A 337 -7.40 33.87 21.03
CA THR A 337 -6.29 34.66 20.48
C THR A 337 -6.76 35.38 19.22
N GLN A 338 -7.01 36.70 19.32
CA GLN A 338 -7.25 37.50 18.12
C GLN A 338 -5.98 37.58 17.27
N PRO A 339 -6.10 37.60 15.93
CA PRO A 339 -4.94 37.79 15.07
C PRO A 339 -4.36 39.18 15.32
N SER A 340 -3.07 39.35 15.07
CA SER A 340 -2.45 40.67 15.17
C SER A 340 -3.14 41.69 14.26
N ALA A 341 -3.11 42.97 14.61
CA ALA A 341 -3.66 44.03 13.77
C ALA A 341 -3.07 43.99 12.35
N ALA A 342 -1.75 43.76 12.23
CA ALA A 342 -1.08 43.61 10.95
C ALA A 342 -1.61 42.42 10.12
N THR A 343 -1.92 41.29 10.76
CA THR A 343 -2.55 40.15 10.10
C THR A 343 -3.95 40.51 9.61
N LEU A 344 -4.77 41.17 10.45
CA LEU A 344 -6.12 41.58 10.08
C LEU A 344 -6.12 42.59 8.92
N ASP A 345 -5.21 43.55 8.92
CA ASP A 345 -5.10 44.54 7.85
C ASP A 345 -4.66 43.89 6.53
N ALA A 346 -3.73 42.94 6.58
CA ALA A 346 -3.33 42.18 5.40
C ALA A 346 -4.49 41.32 4.84
N LEU A 347 -5.29 40.69 5.71
CA LEU A 347 -6.46 39.92 5.30
C LEU A 347 -7.58 40.81 4.74
N ARG A 348 -7.82 41.98 5.32
CA ARG A 348 -8.79 42.98 4.82
C ARG A 348 -8.38 43.56 3.48
N SER A 349 -7.07 43.71 3.25
CA SER A 349 -6.55 44.11 1.94
C SER A 349 -6.81 43.03 0.88
N ALA A 350 -6.62 41.75 1.22
CA ALA A 350 -6.87 40.63 0.32
C ALA A 350 -8.36 40.36 0.07
N TRP A 351 -9.20 40.52 1.11
CA TRP A 351 -10.63 40.24 1.07
C TRP A 351 -11.42 41.36 1.76
N PRO A 352 -11.60 42.52 1.09
CA PRO A 352 -12.20 43.72 1.70
C PRO A 352 -13.67 43.54 2.10
N ASP A 353 -14.39 42.67 1.40
CA ASP A 353 -15.81 42.39 1.66
C ASP A 353 -16.02 41.28 2.71
N ALA A 354 -14.96 40.66 3.22
CA ALA A 354 -15.06 39.55 4.14
C ALA A 354 -15.23 40.03 5.60
N ALA A 355 -16.29 39.55 6.26
CA ALA A 355 -16.50 39.78 7.69
C ALA A 355 -15.66 38.81 8.54
N VAL A 356 -15.05 39.32 9.60
CA VAL A 356 -14.38 38.50 10.62
C VAL A 356 -15.43 38.06 11.64
N LEU A 357 -15.63 36.74 11.81
CA LEU A 357 -16.62 36.20 12.73
C LEU A 357 -15.97 35.45 13.90
N TRP A 358 -16.59 35.56 15.08
CA TRP A 358 -16.21 34.86 16.31
C TRP A 358 -17.39 34.06 16.87
N PRO A 359 -17.85 33.04 16.14
CA PRO A 359 -19.02 32.26 16.55
C PRO A 359 -18.76 31.52 17.86
N GLN A 360 -19.83 31.33 18.63
CA GLN A 360 -19.85 30.58 19.88
C GLN A 360 -20.17 29.11 19.63
N PRO A 361 -19.74 28.20 20.52
CA PRO A 361 -20.15 26.80 20.46
C PRO A 361 -21.69 26.68 20.48
N GLY A 362 -22.25 25.89 19.56
CA GLY A 362 -23.69 25.77 19.32
C GLY A 362 -24.21 26.62 18.14
N ASP A 363 -23.42 27.58 17.65
CA ASP A 363 -23.79 28.37 16.48
C ASP A 363 -23.85 27.51 15.20
N THR A 364 -24.70 27.93 14.27
CA THR A 364 -24.76 27.36 12.91
C THR A 364 -24.61 28.47 11.89
N LEU A 365 -23.55 28.39 11.09
CA LEU A 365 -23.26 29.35 10.03
C LEU A 365 -23.68 28.76 8.68
N ARG A 366 -24.43 29.54 7.88
CA ARG A 366 -24.95 29.09 6.58
C ARG A 366 -24.39 29.95 5.44
N LEU A 367 -23.59 29.34 4.59
CA LEU A 367 -23.16 29.87 3.30
C LEU A 367 -23.95 29.18 2.19
N ALA A 368 -24.02 29.81 1.00
CA ALA A 368 -24.72 29.23 -0.14
C ALA A 368 -24.15 27.83 -0.46
N GLY A 369 -24.89 26.77 -0.09
CA GLY A 369 -24.50 25.37 -0.31
C GLY A 369 -23.56 24.75 0.73
N ALA A 370 -23.28 25.42 1.86
CA ALA A 370 -22.45 24.89 2.95
C ALA A 370 -22.96 25.32 4.33
N THR A 371 -23.07 24.38 5.26
CA THR A 371 -23.51 24.60 6.64
C THR A 371 -22.38 24.22 7.60
N LEU A 372 -21.90 25.17 8.39
CA LEU A 372 -20.88 24.95 9.43
C LEU A 372 -21.54 24.95 10.81
N HIS A 373 -21.50 23.80 11.50
CA HIS A 373 -21.86 23.72 12.92
C HIS A 373 -20.63 23.99 13.78
N VAL A 374 -20.77 24.87 14.76
CA VAL A 374 -19.66 25.30 15.61
C VAL A 374 -19.69 24.53 16.92
N SER A 375 -18.58 23.88 17.24
CA SER A 375 -18.39 23.18 18.51
C SER A 375 -17.06 23.60 19.12
N GLN A 376 -16.73 23.08 20.30
CA GLN A 376 -15.49 23.37 20.98
C GLN A 376 -14.91 22.10 21.60
N ALA A 377 -13.59 21.95 21.44
CA ALA A 377 -12.78 20.97 22.13
C ALA A 377 -11.73 21.69 23.00
N ALA A 378 -10.88 20.92 23.67
CA ALA A 378 -9.73 21.43 24.39
C ALA A 378 -8.46 20.73 23.91
N ASP A 379 -7.41 21.50 23.65
CA ASP A 379 -6.06 21.00 23.43
C ASP A 379 -5.15 21.40 24.58
N ARG A 380 -4.65 20.42 25.34
CA ARG A 380 -3.83 20.67 26.55
C ARG A 380 -4.44 21.72 27.50
N GLY A 381 -5.77 21.78 27.59
CA GLY A 381 -6.51 22.73 28.43
C GLY A 381 -6.82 24.07 27.77
N VAL A 382 -6.33 24.33 26.55
CA VAL A 382 -6.66 25.54 25.76
C VAL A 382 -7.91 25.26 24.92
N PRO A 383 -8.95 26.12 24.97
CA PRO A 383 -10.14 25.92 24.16
C PRO A 383 -9.83 26.08 22.66
N VAL A 384 -10.38 25.18 21.85
CA VAL A 384 -10.26 25.19 20.38
C VAL A 384 -11.64 25.07 19.79
N ARG A 385 -12.05 26.07 19.00
CA ARG A 385 -13.28 26.03 18.19
C ARG A 385 -13.10 25.07 17.03
N GLN A 386 -14.14 24.30 16.75
CA GLN A 386 -14.19 23.36 15.65
C GLN A 386 -15.37 23.70 14.74
N PHE A 387 -15.21 23.43 13.46
CA PHE A 387 -16.26 23.67 12.46
C PHE A 387 -16.58 22.34 11.76
N LEU A 388 -17.82 21.88 11.86
CA LEU A 388 -18.29 20.71 11.13
C LEU A 388 -19.04 21.16 9.89
N LEU A 389 -18.50 20.85 8.70
CA LEU A 389 -19.22 20.98 7.44
C LEU A 389 -20.25 19.85 7.33
N ALA A 390 -21.52 20.17 7.47
CA ALA A 390 -22.60 19.19 7.57
C ALA A 390 -22.75 18.35 6.30
N GLU A 391 -22.64 18.98 5.13
CA GLU A 391 -22.89 18.35 3.83
C GLU A 391 -21.86 17.26 3.48
N GLU A 392 -20.63 17.39 3.98
CA GLU A 392 -19.54 16.46 3.70
C GLU A 392 -19.04 15.75 4.96
N ARG A 393 -19.67 16.01 6.10
CA ARG A 393 -19.30 15.47 7.43
C ARG A 393 -17.80 15.65 7.70
N MET A 394 -17.25 16.79 7.32
CA MET A 394 -15.83 17.12 7.48
C MET A 394 -15.64 18.08 8.65
N LEU A 395 -14.82 17.69 9.63
CA LEU A 395 -14.55 18.47 10.83
C LEU A 395 -13.19 19.16 10.74
N PHE A 396 -13.20 20.49 10.78
CA PHE A 396 -12.01 21.32 10.92
C PHE A 396 -11.67 21.47 12.41
N THR A 397 -10.56 20.89 12.83
CA THR A 397 -10.24 20.69 14.26
C THR A 397 -9.24 21.69 14.83
N GLY A 398 -8.52 22.44 13.98
CA GLY A 398 -7.43 23.30 14.44
C GLY A 398 -6.27 22.48 15.02
N CYS A 399 -5.59 23.04 16.03
CA CYS A 399 -4.50 22.38 16.74
C CYS A 399 -4.97 21.28 17.71
N ALA A 400 -6.28 21.19 18.00
CA ALA A 400 -6.79 20.14 18.85
C ALA A 400 -6.49 18.78 18.23
N ALA A 401 -5.75 17.95 18.98
CA ALA A 401 -5.75 16.53 18.73
C ALA A 401 -7.21 16.08 18.60
N ALA A 402 -7.46 15.10 17.74
CA ALA A 402 -8.81 14.74 17.36
C ALA A 402 -9.65 13.91 18.39
N PRO A 403 -9.27 13.58 19.65
CA PRO A 403 -9.98 12.51 20.35
C PRO A 403 -11.41 12.84 20.83
N ALA A 404 -11.78 14.11 21.02
CA ALA A 404 -13.10 14.43 21.60
C ALA A 404 -14.28 14.35 20.60
N ALA A 405 -14.04 14.67 19.32
CA ALA A 405 -15.10 14.68 18.30
C ALA A 405 -15.31 13.31 17.62
N HIS A 406 -14.37 12.37 17.78
CA HIS A 406 -14.53 10.99 17.31
C HIS A 406 -15.67 10.23 18.02
N ALA A 407 -16.13 10.72 19.19
CA ALA A 407 -17.10 10.03 20.02
C ALA A 407 -18.57 10.20 19.57
N THR A 408 -18.91 11.20 18.75
CA THR A 408 -20.32 11.50 18.39
C THR A 408 -20.77 10.89 17.07
N GLY A 409 -19.85 10.35 16.25
CA GLY A 409 -20.19 9.74 14.95
C GLY A 409 -20.69 10.74 13.89
N GLU A 410 -20.56 12.04 14.13
CA GLU A 410 -21.05 13.10 13.25
C GLU A 410 -20.08 13.41 12.10
N ALA A 411 -18.77 13.27 12.33
CA ALA A 411 -17.73 13.48 11.34
C ALA A 411 -17.31 12.17 10.67
N GLU A 412 -17.12 12.19 9.35
CA GLU A 412 -16.47 11.14 8.57
C GLU A 412 -14.99 11.48 8.30
N TRP A 413 -14.71 12.75 8.02
CA TRP A 413 -13.37 13.24 7.71
C TRP A 413 -12.91 14.28 8.72
N ILE A 414 -11.62 14.26 9.05
CA ILE A 414 -10.96 15.26 9.87
C ILE A 414 -10.00 16.06 8.99
N ALA A 415 -10.16 17.38 9.02
CA ALA A 415 -9.24 18.35 8.46
C ALA A 415 -8.45 19.02 9.62
N PRO A 416 -7.22 18.56 9.89
CA PRO A 416 -6.41 19.08 11.00
C PRO A 416 -5.81 20.47 10.67
N ALA A 417 -5.30 21.19 11.68
CA ALA A 417 -4.50 22.39 11.40
C ALA A 417 -3.25 22.08 10.57
N SER A 418 -2.70 20.87 10.63
CA SER A 418 -1.50 20.48 9.88
C SER A 418 -1.57 19.01 9.46
N GLY A 419 -1.08 18.70 8.27
CA GLY A 419 -1.08 17.34 7.72
C GLY A 419 -2.23 17.06 6.75
N PHE A 420 -2.31 15.81 6.32
CA PHE A 420 -3.34 15.33 5.41
C PHE A 420 -4.68 15.17 6.12
N ILE A 421 -5.78 15.23 5.36
CA ILE A 421 -7.07 14.80 5.91
C ILE A 421 -7.06 13.28 6.16
N PHE A 422 -7.79 12.85 7.17
CA PHE A 422 -7.92 11.44 7.54
C PHE A 422 -9.34 11.11 8.01
N ARG A 423 -9.70 9.84 7.97
CA ARG A 423 -11.01 9.34 8.41
C ARG A 423 -11.11 9.33 9.92
N ALA A 424 -12.29 9.72 10.42
CA ALA A 424 -12.56 9.79 11.85
C ALA A 424 -12.66 8.42 12.56
N GLN A 425 -12.84 7.33 11.82
CA GLN A 425 -12.90 5.96 12.35
C GLN A 425 -11.68 5.17 11.87
N ARG A 426 -10.87 4.70 12.82
CA ARG A 426 -9.91 3.61 12.63
C ARG A 426 -10.18 2.51 13.62
#